data_AF-A0A5K0VZV4-F1
#
_entry.id   AF-A0A5K0VZV4-F1
#
_cell.length_a   1.000
_cell.length_b   1.000
_cell.length_c   1.000
_cell.angle_alpha   90.00
_cell.angle_beta   90.00
_cell.angle_gamma   90.00
#
_symmetry.space_group_name_H-M   'P 1'
#
loop_
_entity.id
_entity.type
_entity.pdbx_description
1 polymer ?
#
loop_
_entity_poly.entity_id
_entity_poly.type
_entity_poly.pdbx_seq_one_letter_code
_entity_poly.pdbx_strand_id
1 'polypeptide(L)' 'NLICQHVDHSGGVLTDLLQGLLAFDPAERLTAHEALNHPFFKGTT' A
#
# COMPACT_ATOMS: atom_id res chain seq x y z
N ASN A 1 -4.82 12.41 16.70
CA ASN A 1 -4.59 11.01 16.30
C ASN A 1 -5.23 10.81 14.93
N LEU A 2 -4.47 11.13 13.87
CA LEU A 2 -4.94 11.16 12.48
C LEU A 2 -5.19 9.75 11.91
N ILE A 3 -4.84 8.70 12.66
CA ILE A 3 -4.80 7.32 12.18
C ILE A 3 -6.18 6.63 12.28
N CYS A 4 -7.09 7.12 13.12
CA CYS A 4 -8.32 6.38 13.43
C CYS A 4 -9.53 6.70 12.54
N GLN A 5 -9.47 7.72 11.67
CA GLN A 5 -10.65 8.16 10.91
C GLN A 5 -10.78 7.55 9.50
N HIS A 6 -9.87 6.67 9.07
CA HIS A 6 -9.87 6.11 7.71
C HIS A 6 -9.94 4.56 7.68
N VAL A 7 -10.39 3.93 8.76
CA VAL A 7 -10.27 2.48 8.97
C VAL A 7 -11.19 1.65 8.05
N ASP A 8 -12.22 2.24 7.45
CA ASP A 8 -13.20 1.46 6.68
C ASP A 8 -12.81 1.21 5.21
N HIS A 9 -11.86 1.98 4.65
CA HIS A 9 -11.44 1.84 3.25
C HIS A 9 -9.92 1.80 3.03
N SER A 10 -9.12 2.41 3.93
CA SER A 10 -7.66 2.46 3.78
C SER A 10 -6.94 1.21 4.31
N GLY A 11 -7.58 0.39 5.13
CA GLY A 11 -6.95 -0.82 5.69
C GLY A 11 -6.55 -1.83 4.61
N GLY A 12 -7.39 -2.01 3.59
CA GLY A 12 -7.11 -2.90 2.46
C GLY A 12 -5.94 -2.41 1.60
N VAL A 13 -5.97 -1.14 1.16
CA VAL A 13 -4.92 -0.58 0.29
C VAL A 13 -3.57 -0.42 0.98
N LEU A 14 -3.54 -0.19 2.30
CA LEU A 14 -2.28 -0.22 3.04
C LEU A 14 -1.73 -1.65 3.15
N THR A 15 -2.59 -2.62 3.45
CA THR A 15 -2.18 -4.02 3.57
C THR A 15 -1.66 -4.56 2.24
N ASP A 16 -2.32 -4.24 1.13
CA ASP A 16 -1.91 -4.62 -0.22
C ASP A 16 -0.51 -4.08 -0.58
N LEU A 17 -0.27 -2.80 -0.29
CA LEU A 17 1.05 -2.19 -0.47
C LEU A 17 2.14 -2.91 0.35
N LEU A 18 1.86 -3.19 1.63
CA LEU A 18 2.82 -3.86 2.51
C LEU A 18 3.08 -5.29 2.07
N GLN A 19 2.07 -6.00 1.59
CA GLN A 19 2.22 -7.36 1.09
C GLN A 19 3.14 -7.39 -0.14
N GLY A 20 3.00 -6.43 -1.05
CA GLY A 20 3.89 -6.30 -2.21
C GLY A 20 5.32 -5.88 -1.85
N LEU A 21 5.51 -4.97 -0.88
CA LEU A 21 6.84 -4.53 -0.45
C LEU A 21 7.59 -5.56 0.41
N LEU A 22 6.85 -6.33 1.19
CA LEU A 22 7.38 -7.34 2.11
C LEU A 22 7.22 -8.76 1.57
N ALA A 23 7.05 -8.90 0.25
CA ALA A 23 6.99 -10.20 -0.40
C ALA A 23 8.23 -11.05 -0.04
N PHE A 24 7.96 -12.32 0.29
CA PHE A 24 9.00 -13.29 0.65
C PHE A 24 9.92 -13.57 -0.53
N ASP A 25 9.33 -13.81 -1.70
CA ASP A 25 10.08 -13.94 -2.95
C ASP A 25 10.51 -12.54 -3.43
N PRO A 26 11.83 -12.27 -3.59
CA PRO A 26 12.29 -10.99 -4.11
C PRO A 26 11.83 -10.70 -5.54
N ALA A 27 11.49 -11.71 -6.34
CA ALA A 27 10.95 -11.52 -7.68
C ALA A 27 9.52 -10.94 -7.67
N GLU A 28 8.76 -11.18 -6.60
CA GLU A 28 7.40 -10.68 -6.40
C GLU A 28 7.38 -9.34 -5.64
N ARG A 29 8.54 -8.84 -5.21
CA ARG A 29 8.63 -7.59 -4.44
C ARG A 29 8.43 -6.40 -5.35
N LEU A 30 7.53 -5.50 -4.94
CA LEU A 30 7.32 -4.24 -5.64
C LEU A 30 8.62 -3.43 -5.69
N THR A 31 8.93 -2.92 -6.88
CA THR A 31 9.95 -1.89 -7.03
C THR A 31 9.47 -0.58 -6.41
N ALA A 32 10.40 0.32 -6.10
CA ALA A 32 10.04 1.64 -5.58
C ALA A 32 9.11 2.42 -6.54
N HIS A 33 9.29 2.28 -7.85
CA HIS A 33 8.44 2.94 -8.84
C HIS A 33 7.01 2.38 -8.85
N GLU A 34 6.85 1.06 -8.72
CA GLU A 34 5.52 0.44 -8.64
C GLU A 34 4.83 0.79 -7.33
N ALA A 35 5.57 0.76 -6.21
CA ALA A 35 5.06 1.13 -4.89
C ALA A 35 4.57 2.58 -4.85
N LEU A 36 5.33 3.54 -5.42
CA LEU A 36 4.90 4.94 -5.51
C LEU A 36 3.68 5.15 -6.42
N ASN A 37 3.41 4.21 -7.32
CA ASN A 37 2.23 4.22 -8.17
C ASN A 37 0.98 3.59 -7.54
N HIS A 38 1.09 3.06 -6.32
CA HIS A 38 0.02 2.35 -5.62
C HIS A 38 -1.15 3.27 -5.20
N PRO A 39 -2.42 2.80 -5.21
CA PRO A 39 -3.58 3.57 -4.75
C PRO A 39 -3.43 4.21 -3.37
N PHE A 40 -2.64 3.58 -2.49
CA PHE A 40 -2.28 4.13 -1.17
C PHE A 40 -1.67 5.55 -1.26
N PHE A 41 -0.78 5.80 -2.23
CA PHE A 41 -0.13 7.10 -2.43
C PHE A 41 -0.87 8.02 -3.41
N LYS A 42 -1.77 7.45 -4.23
CA LYS A 42 -2.50 8.19 -5.26
C LYS A 42 -3.79 8.83 -4.79
N GLY A 43 -4.15 8.69 -3.50
CA GLY A 43 -5.19 9.44 -2.80
C GLY A 43 -6.39 9.81 -3.67
N THR A 44 -7.36 8.88 -3.77
CA THR A 44 -8.72 9.07 -4.33
C THR A 44 -8.97 10.46 -4.96
N THR A 45 -8.78 10.57 -6.28
CA THR A 45 -9.53 11.56 -7.08
C THR A 45 -11.02 11.39 -6.90
#